data_AF-A0A932Z380-F1
#
_entry.id   AF-A0A932Z380-F1
#
_cell.length_a   1.000
_cell.length_b   1.000
_cell.length_c   1.000
_cell.angle_alpha   90.00
_cell.angle_beta   90.00
_cell.angle_gamma   90.00
#
_symmetry.space_group_name_H-M   'P 1'
#
loop_
_entity.id
_entity.type
_entity.pdbx_description
1 polymer ?
#
loop_
_entity_poly.entity_id
_entity_poly.type
_entity_poly.pdbx_seq_one_letter_code
_entity_poly.pdbx_strand_id
1 'polypeptide(L)'
;MRGILGAGARATQYHKLLGHIERNPRLGVALLDIDSPGGSVAVSEDLYLKVMRLREKKPVVAFVRGVAASGAYLVACAATKIIALPNAIVGSLGVISFRPVAGFGSRGPGTTPGPGPGARLRHGGGLHGTARERVGPGG
;
A
#
# COMPACT_ATOMS: atom_id res chain seq x y z
N MET A 1 18.67 8.37 -2.21
CA MET A 1 17.29 8.45 -1.71
C MET A 1 17.26 8.09 -0.23
N ARG A 2 17.17 9.09 0.64
CA ARG A 2 17.13 8.89 2.09
C ARG A 2 15.86 9.46 2.72
N GLY A 3 15.33 8.76 3.73
CA GLY A 3 14.13 9.16 4.49
C GLY A 3 12.80 8.81 3.81
N ILE A 4 11.68 9.28 4.36
CA ILE A 4 10.33 8.97 3.84
C ILE A 4 10.15 9.54 2.42
N LEU A 5 9.75 8.69 1.48
CA LEU A 5 9.41 9.08 0.10
C LEU A 5 8.07 9.84 0.12
N GLY A 6 8.08 11.16 -0.06
CA GLY A 6 6.83 11.95 -0.17
C GLY A 6 6.71 13.18 0.73
N ALA A 7 7.70 13.49 1.57
CA ALA A 7 7.81 14.86 2.10
C ALA A 7 8.09 15.80 0.90
N GLY A 8 7.07 16.56 0.47
CA GLY A 8 6.91 17.16 -0.87
C GLY A 8 8.06 17.98 -1.46
N ALA A 9 9.10 18.31 -0.69
CA ALA A 9 10.31 18.96 -1.17
C ALA A 9 11.32 18.02 -1.87
N ARG A 10 11.35 16.73 -1.54
CA ARG A 10 12.43 15.82 -2.02
C ARG A 10 12.11 15.12 -3.34
N ALA A 11 10.83 14.88 -3.63
CA ALA A 11 10.41 14.21 -4.86
C ALA A 11 10.79 15.02 -6.11
N THR A 12 10.55 16.33 -6.09
CA THR A 12 10.91 17.24 -7.18
C THR A 12 12.43 17.33 -7.39
N GLN A 13 13.22 17.26 -6.32
CA GLN A 13 14.68 17.21 -6.39
C GLN A 13 15.17 15.93 -7.08
N TYR A 14 14.60 14.77 -6.74
CA TYR A 14 14.94 13.50 -7.40
C TYR A 14 14.60 13.53 -8.88
N HIS A 15 13.47 14.11 -9.28
CA HIS A 15 13.13 14.26 -10.71
C HIS A 15 14.12 15.13 -11.47
N LYS A 16 14.49 16.28 -10.90
CA LYS A 16 15.49 17.17 -11.52
C LYS A 16 16.83 16.47 -11.65
N LEU A 17 17.26 15.73 -10.63
CA LEU A 17 18.51 14.99 -10.62
C LEU A 17 18.50 13.86 -11.64
N LEU A 18 17.48 13.01 -11.65
CA LEU A 18 17.34 11.92 -12.62
C LEU A 18 17.30 12.45 -14.05
N GLY A 19 16.58 13.55 -14.30
CA GLY A 19 16.55 14.20 -15.61
C GLY A 19 17.90 14.82 -16.03
N HIS A 20 18.67 15.35 -15.08
CA HIS A 20 20.04 15.82 -15.36
C HIS A 20 20.96 14.65 -15.72
N ILE A 21 20.88 13.56 -14.96
CA ILE A 21 21.66 12.34 -15.22
C ILE A 21 21.31 11.77 -16.60
N GLU A 22 20.03 11.74 -16.96
CA GLU A 22 19.54 11.27 -18.25
C GLU A 22 20.16 12.04 -19.42
N ARG A 23 20.20 13.38 -19.33
CA ARG A 23 20.64 14.26 -20.43
C ARG A 23 22.16 14.45 -20.54
N ASN A 24 22.94 14.10 -19.51
CA ASN A 24 24.37 14.36 -19.51
C ASN A 24 25.16 13.14 -20.03
N PRO A 25 25.68 13.13 -21.27
CA PRO A 25 26.34 11.96 -21.84
C PRO A 25 27.65 11.57 -21.13
N ARG A 26 28.25 12.46 -20.33
CA ARG A 26 29.48 12.17 -19.57
C ARG A 26 29.24 11.25 -18.37
N LEU A 27 27.98 11.10 -17.95
CA LEU A 27 27.61 10.21 -16.84
C LEU A 27 27.26 8.83 -17.38
N GLY A 28 28.14 7.86 -17.18
CA GLY A 28 28.00 6.49 -17.72
C GLY A 28 27.07 5.56 -16.93
N VAL A 29 26.88 5.81 -15.63
CA VAL A 29 26.05 4.96 -14.74
C VAL A 29 25.35 5.81 -13.70
N ALA A 30 24.14 5.42 -13.30
CA ALA A 30 23.42 6.01 -12.19
C ALA A 30 23.42 5.06 -10.98
N LEU A 31 23.89 5.53 -9.83
CA LEU A 31 23.84 4.80 -8.56
C LEU A 31 22.75 5.40 -7.66
N LEU A 32 21.75 4.59 -7.29
CA LEU A 32 20.73 4.97 -6.32
C LEU A 32 21.15 4.45 -4.93
N ASP A 33 21.70 5.33 -4.10
CA ASP A 33 21.94 5.03 -2.66
C ASP A 33 20.60 5.09 -1.91
N ILE A 34 20.07 3.94 -1.47
CA ILE A 34 18.73 3.81 -0.85
C ILE A 34 18.86 3.53 0.65
N ASP A 35 18.17 4.37 1.42
CA ASP A 35 18.03 4.26 2.87
C ASP A 35 16.68 4.87 3.29
N SER A 36 15.61 4.12 3.04
CA SER A 36 14.23 4.57 3.19
C SER A 36 13.27 3.43 3.57
N PRO A 37 12.39 3.63 4.55
CA PRO A 37 11.31 2.69 4.87
C PRO A 37 10.14 2.75 3.87
N GLY A 38 10.20 3.61 2.85
CA GLY A 38 9.11 3.86 1.90
C GLY A 38 8.38 5.18 2.16
N GLY A 39 7.12 5.27 1.76
CA GLY A 39 6.30 6.47 1.91
C GLY A 39 5.11 6.49 0.95
N SER A 40 4.77 7.67 0.43
CA SER A 40 3.66 7.86 -0.50
C SER A 40 3.76 6.92 -1.71
N VAL A 41 2.68 6.19 -1.96
CA VAL A 41 2.56 5.25 -3.08
C VAL A 41 2.73 6.00 -4.41
N ALA A 42 2.07 7.14 -4.57
CA ALA A 42 2.13 7.94 -5.80
C ALA A 42 3.56 8.43 -6.11
N VAL A 43 4.31 8.87 -5.09
CA VAL A 43 5.71 9.32 -5.28
C VAL A 43 6.63 8.16 -5.60
N SER A 44 6.38 7.00 -4.99
CA SER A 44 7.19 5.80 -5.21
C SER A 44 6.97 5.22 -6.61
N GLU A 45 5.73 5.20 -7.09
CA GLU A 45 5.38 4.79 -8.45
C GLU A 45 5.95 5.74 -9.51
N ASP A 46 5.82 7.05 -9.32
CA ASP A 46 6.37 8.03 -10.24
C ASP A 46 7.91 7.95 -10.33
N LEU A 47 8.60 7.78 -9.20
CA LEU A 47 10.04 7.51 -9.20
C LEU A 47 10.39 6.18 -9.85
N TYR A 48 9.61 5.13 -9.62
CA TYR A 48 9.79 3.82 -10.26
C TYR A 48 9.76 3.95 -11.79
N LEU A 49 8.73 4.61 -12.34
CA LEU A 49 8.59 4.84 -13.78
C LEU A 49 9.74 5.69 -14.34
N LYS A 50 10.18 6.70 -13.57
CA LYS A 50 11.31 7.55 -13.97
C LYS A 50 12.61 6.77 -14.05
N VAL A 51 12.87 5.91 -13.07
CA VAL A 51 14.07 5.07 -13.02
C VAL A 51 14.04 4.02 -14.12
N MET A 52 12.88 3.44 -14.42
CA MET A 52 12.69 2.55 -15.57
C MET A 52 13.08 3.21 -16.89
N ARG A 53 12.60 4.44 -17.15
CA ARG A 53 12.99 5.20 -18.36
C ARG A 53 14.48 5.55 -18.39
N LEU A 54 15.07 5.86 -17.23
CA LEU A 54 16.50 6.13 -17.15
C LEU A 54 17.31 4.86 -17.48
N ARG A 55 16.87 3.70 -17.00
CA ARG A 55 17.48 2.40 -17.24
C ARG A 55 17.58 2.04 -18.73
N GLU A 56 16.60 2.44 -19.54
CA GLU A 56 16.63 2.22 -21.00
C GLU A 56 17.78 2.95 -21.68
N LYS A 57 18.22 4.08 -21.12
CA LYS A 57 19.29 4.90 -21.68
C LYS A 57 20.65 4.62 -21.05
N LYS A 58 20.67 4.31 -19.75
CA LYS A 58 21.89 4.19 -18.96
C LYS A 58 21.75 3.12 -17.89
N PRO A 59 22.81 2.34 -17.58
CA PRO A 59 22.78 1.40 -16.47
C PRO A 59 22.43 2.11 -15.16
N VAL A 60 21.49 1.52 -14.42
CA VAL A 60 21.08 1.97 -13.10
C VAL A 60 21.37 0.88 -12.08
N VAL A 61 22.08 1.20 -11.01
CA VAL A 61 22.36 0.29 -9.90
C VAL A 61 21.71 0.85 -8.64
N ALA A 62 20.89 0.05 -7.96
CA ALA A 62 20.40 0.36 -6.63
C ALA A 62 21.35 -0.21 -5.58
N PHE A 63 21.83 0.64 -4.67
CA PHE A 63 22.66 0.28 -3.54
C PHE A 63 21.88 0.52 -2.25
N VAL A 64 21.49 -0.55 -1.56
CA VAL A 64 20.76 -0.48 -0.31
C VAL A 64 21.74 -0.52 0.85
N ARG A 65 21.84 0.59 1.56
CA ARG A 65 22.79 0.75 2.66
C ARG A 65 22.20 0.42 4.02
N GLY A 66 20.92 0.73 4.22
CA GLY A 66 20.23 0.55 5.49
C GLY A 66 18.89 -0.13 5.30
N VAL A 67 17.88 0.63 4.85
CA VAL A 67 16.54 0.10 4.60
C VAL A 67 16.09 0.38 3.18
N ALA A 68 15.46 -0.59 2.53
CA ALA A 68 14.65 -0.39 1.32
C ALA A 68 13.34 -1.15 1.51
N ALA A 69 12.33 -0.47 2.08
CA ALA A 69 11.03 -1.07 2.36
C ALA A 69 9.88 -0.42 1.57
N SER A 70 8.84 -1.20 1.27
CA SER A 70 7.60 -0.74 0.62
C SER A 70 7.89 0.04 -0.69
N GLY A 71 7.52 1.32 -0.77
CA GLY A 71 7.77 2.16 -1.93
C GLY A 71 9.25 2.32 -2.31
N ALA A 72 10.17 2.27 -1.34
CA ALA A 72 11.60 2.35 -1.62
C ALA A 72 12.13 1.07 -2.27
N TYR A 73 11.59 -0.09 -1.86
CA TYR A 73 11.88 -1.36 -2.53
C TYR A 73 11.34 -1.38 -3.95
N LEU A 74 10.14 -0.85 -4.18
CA LEU A 74 9.58 -0.71 -5.52
C LEU A 74 10.55 0.04 -6.44
N VAL A 75 11.02 1.22 -6.03
CA VAL A 75 12.00 2.00 -6.81
C VAL A 75 13.33 1.24 -7.00
N ALA A 76 13.78 0.46 -6.00
CA ALA A 76 14.98 -0.37 -6.13
C ALA A 76 14.82 -1.45 -7.23
N CYS A 77 13.63 -2.07 -7.32
CA CYS A 77 13.29 -3.01 -8.39
C CYS A 77 13.32 -2.39 -9.78
N ALA A 78 13.28 -1.06 -9.89
CA ALA A 78 13.43 -0.41 -11.18
C ALA A 78 14.87 -0.45 -11.73
N ALA A 79 15.86 -0.67 -10.87
CA ALA A 79 17.26 -0.69 -11.26
C ALA A 79 17.61 -1.95 -12.07
N THR A 80 18.71 -1.89 -12.82
CA THR A 80 19.27 -3.05 -13.53
C THR A 80 19.83 -4.08 -12.55
N LYS A 81 20.42 -3.60 -11.45
CA LYS A 81 20.99 -4.45 -10.40
C LYS A 81 20.72 -3.83 -9.03
N ILE A 82 20.39 -4.69 -8.07
CA ILE A 82 20.27 -4.32 -6.65
C ILE A 82 21.45 -4.94 -5.90
N ILE A 83 22.15 -4.11 -5.13
CA ILE A 83 23.23 -4.50 -4.24
C ILE A 83 22.82 -4.03 -2.85
N ALA A 84 22.82 -4.93 -1.87
CA ALA A 84 22.47 -4.61 -0.50
C ALA A 84 23.66 -4.91 0.42
N LEU A 85 23.86 -4.10 1.46
CA LEU A 85 24.78 -4.46 2.52
C LEU A 85 24.24 -5.67 3.31
N PRO A 86 25.11 -6.51 3.90
CA PRO A 86 24.68 -7.72 4.62
C PRO A 86 23.70 -7.44 5.79
N ASN A 87 23.78 -6.25 6.38
CA ASN A 87 22.92 -5.79 7.46
C ASN A 87 21.69 -4.99 6.98
N ALA A 88 21.49 -4.84 5.67
CA ALA A 88 20.42 -4.04 5.13
C ALA A 88 19.07 -4.79 5.16
N ILE A 89 17.99 -4.06 5.47
CA ILE A 89 16.62 -4.59 5.45
C ILE A 89 16.00 -4.24 4.11
N VAL A 90 15.67 -5.26 3.31
CA VAL A 90 15.07 -5.13 1.98
C VAL A 90 13.76 -5.91 1.94
N GLY A 91 12.64 -5.28 1.55
CA GLY A 91 11.36 -5.98 1.38
C GLY A 91 10.11 -5.21 1.81
N SER A 92 9.10 -5.90 2.35
CA SER A 92 7.81 -5.31 2.77
C SER A 92 6.94 -4.74 1.63
N LEU A 93 6.76 -5.51 0.54
CA LEU A 93 5.69 -5.26 -0.43
C LEU A 93 4.33 -5.59 0.21
N GLY A 94 3.73 -4.61 0.89
CA GLY A 94 2.42 -4.73 1.50
C GLY A 94 1.74 -3.37 1.59
N VAL A 95 0.48 -3.29 1.18
CA VAL A 95 -0.37 -2.11 1.36
C VAL A 95 -0.94 -2.18 2.78
N ILE A 96 -0.51 -1.29 3.66
CA ILE A 96 -1.17 -1.11 4.96
C ILE A 96 -2.43 -0.28 4.68
N SER A 97 -3.56 -0.95 4.46
CA SER A 97 -4.87 -0.29 4.47
C SER A 97 -5.23 0.04 5.92
N PHE A 98 -4.98 1.27 6.34
CA PHE A 98 -5.45 1.77 7.63
C PHE A 98 -6.93 2.11 7.50
N ARG A 99 -7.80 1.14 7.80
CA ARG A 99 -9.21 1.44 8.09
C ARG A 99 -9.29 1.85 9.56
N PRO A 100 -9.45 3.14 9.91
CA PRO A 100 -9.74 3.51 11.29
C PRO A 100 -11.07 2.87 11.66
N VAL A 101 -11.04 1.82 12.48
CA VAL A 101 -12.25 1.41 13.19
C VAL A 101 -12.41 2.40 14.33
N ALA A 102 -13.28 3.39 14.13
CA ALA A 102 -13.74 4.24 15.21
C ALA A 102 -14.59 3.37 16.14
N GLY A 103 -13.96 2.74 17.14
CA GLY A 103 -14.64 1.78 18.00
C GLY A 103 -13.82 1.23 19.16
N PHE A 104 -12.78 1.93 19.61
CA PHE A 104 -12.08 1.59 20.86
C PHE A 104 -11.88 2.83 21.73
N GLY A 105 -13.01 3.46 22.06
CA GLY A 105 -13.13 4.45 23.12
C GLY A 105 -13.82 3.82 24.33
N SER A 106 -13.04 3.57 25.38
CA SER A 106 -13.47 3.45 26.79
C SER A 106 -14.66 2.53 27.13
N ARG A 107 -14.39 1.25 27.43
CA ARG A 107 -15.20 0.51 28.41
C ARG A 107 -14.38 0.33 29.68
N GLY A 108 -14.77 1.04 30.74
CA GLY A 108 -14.24 0.83 32.08
C GLY A 108 -14.60 -0.58 32.59
N PRO A 109 -13.92 -1.08 33.64
CA PRO A 109 -14.19 -2.39 34.20
C PRO A 109 -15.53 -2.32 34.96
N GLY A 110 -16.57 -3.01 34.48
CA GLY A 110 -17.77 -3.23 35.30
C GLY A 110 -19.14 -3.18 34.64
N THR A 111 -19.31 -3.40 33.33
CA THR A 111 -20.67 -3.58 32.77
C THR A 111 -20.78 -4.86 31.94
N THR A 112 -21.36 -5.88 32.55
CA THR A 112 -21.93 -7.05 31.85
C THR A 112 -23.03 -6.57 30.88
N PRO A 113 -23.06 -7.01 29.61
CA PRO A 113 -24.19 -6.72 28.74
C PRO A 113 -25.40 -7.52 29.22
N GLY A 114 -26.37 -6.85 29.84
CA GLY A 114 -27.68 -7.43 30.13
C GLY A 114 -28.49 -7.65 28.85
N PRO A 115 -29.35 -8.67 28.78
CA PRO A 115 -30.21 -8.89 27.64
C PRO A 115 -31.26 -7.77 27.56
N GLY A 116 -31.30 -7.06 26.44
CA GLY A 116 -32.21 -5.93 26.22
C GLY A 116 -33.69 -6.34 26.32
N PRO A 117 -34.57 -5.46 26.81
CA PRO A 117 -35.97 -5.79 27.05
C PRO A 117 -36.79 -5.78 25.75
N GLY A 118 -37.41 -6.93 25.47
CA GLY A 118 -38.82 -7.02 25.11
C GLY A 118 -39.32 -6.25 23.89
N ALA A 119 -39.31 -6.91 22.73
CA ALA A 119 -40.34 -6.71 21.70
C ALA A 119 -41.04 -8.05 21.42
N ARG A 120 -42.00 -8.38 22.28
CA ARG A 120 -43.01 -9.42 22.05
C ARG A 120 -44.33 -8.90 22.61
N LEU A 121 -45.37 -8.84 21.78
CA LEU A 121 -46.82 -8.97 22.04
C LEU A 121 -47.52 -8.74 20.67
N ARG A 122 -47.94 -9.74 19.89
CA ARG A 122 -49.02 -10.75 19.99
C ARG A 122 -50.39 -10.27 19.45
N HIS A 123 -50.78 -10.87 18.31
CA HIS A 123 -52.10 -11.28 17.77
C HIS A 123 -53.29 -10.35 17.51
N GLY A 124 -53.83 -10.52 16.29
CA GLY A 124 -55.26 -10.57 15.90
C GLY A 124 -55.38 -10.19 14.42
N GLY A 125 -55.96 -10.92 13.46
CA GLY A 125 -56.83 -12.10 13.38
C GLY A 125 -57.71 -11.91 12.11
N GLY A 126 -57.91 -12.95 11.28
CA GLY A 126 -58.83 -12.95 10.12
C GLY A 126 -58.15 -13.29 8.78
N LEU A 127 -58.01 -14.57 8.39
CA LEU A 127 -58.98 -15.42 7.67
C LEU A 127 -59.29 -14.97 6.23
N HIS A 128 -58.69 -15.62 5.21
CA HIS A 128 -59.39 -16.37 4.14
C HIS A 128 -58.46 -16.82 3.00
N GLY A 129 -58.73 -18.02 2.47
CA GLY A 129 -58.32 -18.46 1.12
C GLY A 129 -57.19 -19.49 1.08
N THR A 130 -57.42 -20.78 1.35
CA THR A 130 -57.64 -21.85 0.34
C THR A 130 -56.48 -21.95 -0.67
N ALA A 131 -55.59 -22.94 -0.69
CA ALA A 131 -55.76 -24.39 -0.90
C ALA A 131 -54.96 -24.81 -2.16
N ARG A 132 -54.31 -25.99 -2.07
CA ARG A 132 -53.66 -26.81 -3.12
C ARG A 132 -52.24 -26.36 -3.54
N GLU A 133 -51.17 -27.08 -3.24
CA GLU A 133 -50.80 -28.48 -3.57
C GLU A 133 -50.61 -28.75 -5.08
N ARG A 134 -49.35 -28.80 -5.53
CA ARG A 134 -48.70 -29.88 -6.33
C ARG A 134 -47.31 -29.39 -6.80
N VAL A 135 -46.22 -30.04 -6.39
CA VAL A 135 -45.57 -31.19 -7.04
C VAL A 135 -44.83 -30.81 -8.34
N GLY A 136 -43.50 -30.92 -8.29
CA GLY A 136 -42.70 -31.53 -9.36
C GLY A 136 -41.92 -30.61 -10.32
N PRO A 137 -40.62 -30.88 -10.57
CA PRO A 137 -39.73 -30.10 -11.45
C PRO A 137 -39.65 -30.67 -12.88
N GLY A 138 -39.11 -29.90 -13.81
CA GLY A 138 -38.54 -30.41 -15.07
C GLY A 138 -38.76 -29.50 -16.28
N GLY A 139 -37.69 -29.27 -17.05
CA GLY A 139 -37.71 -28.62 -18.36
C GLY A 139 -36.53 -27.71 -18.59
#